data_AF-A0A7R7VF81-F1
#
_entry.id   AF-A0A7R7VF81-F1
#
_cell.length_a   1.000
_cell.length_b   1.000
_cell.length_c   1.000
_cell.angle_alpha   90.00
_cell.angle_beta   90.00
_cell.angle_gamma   90.00
#
_symmetry.space_group_name_H-M   'P 1'
#
loop_
_entity.id
_entity.type
_entity.pdbx_description
1 polymer ?
#
loop_
_entity_poly.entity_id
_entity_poly.type
_entity_poly.pdbx_seq_one_letter_code
_entity_poly.pdbx_strand_id
1 'polypeptide(L)'
;MTPTGRQNSPIPSVPSNTATKNGLRANSTYKGPPSWQNFDDHLSWNRKPTRFLSFGTWKRAMQRRKELEREGKTDIVVIAVWVEHLSGVYSAEEVAARLGYSDTGLDRRRKLWQHRDEYLVEGGIVADEYRVLAIFEGGGPERNVVFACPFYDISTTIPSGFFPGRRSNNALEDIEYEIYSHSGVRDDMKRDELVKAITGNPQFFPTIRYKYPGQSETLGS
;
A
#
# COMPACT_ATOMS: atom_id res chain seq x y z
N MET A 1 -37.03 -16.25 30.86
CA MET A 1 -36.16 -15.09 30.60
C MET A 1 -34.99 -15.57 29.75
N THR A 2 -35.07 -15.35 28.44
CA THR A 2 -34.08 -15.73 27.44
C THR A 2 -33.26 -14.50 27.05
N PRO A 3 -31.92 -14.55 27.00
CA PRO A 3 -31.14 -13.42 26.51
C PRO A 3 -31.14 -13.42 24.98
N THR A 4 -31.65 -12.34 24.40
CA THR A 4 -31.56 -11.98 22.98
C THR A 4 -30.10 -11.84 22.55
N GLY A 5 -29.62 -12.76 21.73
CA GLY A 5 -28.34 -12.66 21.04
C GLY A 5 -28.37 -11.56 19.98
N ARG A 6 -27.44 -10.60 20.09
CA ARG A 6 -27.16 -9.65 19.01
C ARG A 6 -26.51 -10.41 17.86
N GLN A 7 -27.19 -10.46 16.72
CA GLN A 7 -26.58 -10.85 15.45
C GLN A 7 -25.56 -9.78 15.06
N ASN A 8 -24.27 -10.13 15.12
CA ASN A 8 -23.23 -9.37 14.44
C ASN A 8 -23.39 -9.63 12.95
N SER A 9 -23.83 -8.62 12.21
CA SER A 9 -23.83 -8.66 10.75
C SER A 9 -22.39 -8.88 10.26
N PRO A 10 -22.13 -9.83 9.34
CA PRO A 10 -20.81 -10.04 8.81
C PRO A 10 -20.36 -8.80 8.02
N ILE A 11 -19.20 -8.28 8.38
CA ILE A 11 -18.46 -7.32 7.55
C ILE A 11 -18.12 -8.09 6.26
N PRO A 12 -18.48 -7.60 5.07
CA PRO A 12 -18.18 -8.31 3.84
C PRO A 12 -16.66 -8.42 3.68
N SER A 13 -16.15 -9.65 3.74
CA SER A 13 -14.82 -10.00 3.29
C SER A 13 -14.78 -9.77 1.78
N VAL A 14 -13.93 -8.85 1.34
CA VAL A 14 -13.68 -8.63 -0.09
C VAL A 14 -12.61 -9.63 -0.51
N PRO A 15 -12.92 -10.66 -1.31
CA PRO A 15 -11.91 -11.60 -1.77
C PRO A 15 -10.87 -10.88 -2.64
N SER A 16 -9.62 -11.35 -2.58
CA SER A 16 -8.43 -10.82 -3.27
C SER A 16 -8.68 -10.51 -4.77
N ASN A 17 -9.53 -11.29 -5.44
CA ASN A 17 -9.90 -11.12 -6.86
C ASN A 17 -10.79 -9.89 -7.18
N THR A 18 -11.32 -9.18 -6.18
CA THR A 18 -12.24 -8.05 -6.41
C THR A 18 -11.49 -6.72 -6.54
N ALA A 19 -10.36 -6.56 -5.84
CA ALA A 19 -9.54 -5.35 -5.90
C ALA A 19 -8.92 -5.15 -7.29
N THR A 20 -8.52 -6.23 -7.96
CA THR A 20 -7.95 -6.20 -9.31
C THR A 20 -8.99 -5.94 -10.40
N LYS A 21 -10.22 -6.46 -10.26
CA LYS A 21 -11.27 -6.27 -11.29
C LYS A 21 -11.94 -4.89 -11.25
N ASN A 22 -12.08 -4.28 -10.08
CA ASN A 22 -12.84 -3.03 -9.92
C ASN A 22 -11.96 -1.81 -9.56
N GLY A 23 -10.68 -2.04 -9.27
CA GLY A 23 -9.76 -1.04 -8.76
C GLY A 23 -10.03 -0.75 -7.28
N LEU A 24 -9.14 0.04 -6.67
CA LEU A 24 -9.34 0.56 -5.33
C LEU A 24 -9.99 1.92 -5.47
N ARG A 25 -11.28 2.07 -5.12
CA ARG A 25 -12.00 3.34 -5.32
C ARG A 25 -12.39 3.99 -4.00
N ALA A 26 -12.20 5.30 -3.93
CA ALA A 26 -12.78 6.09 -2.85
C ALA A 26 -14.30 6.17 -3.01
N ASN A 27 -15.03 6.21 -1.90
CA ASN A 27 -16.49 6.37 -1.93
C ASN A 27 -16.85 7.85 -2.04
N SER A 28 -17.02 8.35 -3.27
CA SER A 28 -17.23 9.79 -3.53
C SER A 28 -18.20 10.09 -4.68
N THR A 29 -19.09 11.05 -4.45
CA THR A 29 -19.93 11.74 -5.45
C THR A 29 -19.45 13.17 -5.74
N TYR A 30 -18.30 13.59 -5.20
CA TYR A 30 -17.81 14.96 -5.24
C TYR A 30 -17.36 15.36 -6.66
N LYS A 31 -17.69 16.60 -7.09
CA LYS A 31 -17.24 17.21 -8.36
C LYS A 31 -16.25 18.35 -8.09
N GLY A 32 -15.28 18.57 -8.99
CA GLY A 32 -14.26 19.62 -8.87
C GLY A 32 -13.05 19.21 -8.01
N PRO A 33 -12.05 20.09 -7.83
CA PRO A 33 -10.84 19.82 -7.04
C PRO A 33 -11.14 19.68 -5.54
N PRO A 34 -10.30 18.97 -4.75
CA PRO A 34 -10.53 18.83 -3.32
C PRO A 34 -10.47 20.15 -2.56
N SER A 35 -11.42 20.36 -1.66
CA SER A 35 -11.37 21.47 -0.70
C SER A 35 -10.60 21.08 0.57
N TRP A 36 -10.12 22.06 1.32
CA TRP A 36 -9.50 21.84 2.63
C TRP A 36 -10.42 21.08 3.61
N GLN A 37 -11.73 21.30 3.53
CA GLN A 37 -12.69 20.57 4.36
C GLN A 37 -12.76 19.07 3.99
N ASN A 38 -12.53 18.71 2.73
CA ASN A 38 -12.49 17.29 2.33
C ASN A 38 -11.31 16.57 2.96
N PHE A 39 -10.15 17.22 3.04
CA PHE A 39 -8.98 16.68 3.71
C PHE A 39 -9.22 16.56 5.21
N ASP A 40 -9.76 17.60 5.84
CA ASP A 40 -10.06 17.61 7.26
C ASP A 40 -11.05 16.51 7.67
N ASP A 41 -12.14 16.33 6.89
CA ASP A 41 -13.12 15.27 7.12
C ASP A 41 -12.49 13.88 6.98
N HIS A 42 -11.53 13.70 6.07
CA HIS A 42 -10.82 12.43 5.89
C HIS A 42 -9.85 12.14 7.04
N LEU A 43 -8.96 13.10 7.32
CA LEU A 43 -7.86 12.95 8.28
C LEU A 43 -8.36 12.90 9.73
N SER A 44 -9.45 13.59 10.07
CA SER A 44 -10.04 13.53 11.42
C SER A 44 -10.81 12.24 11.71
N TRP A 45 -10.84 11.29 10.76
CA TRP A 45 -11.65 10.07 10.79
C TRP A 45 -13.12 10.34 11.13
N ASN A 46 -13.65 11.47 10.66
CA ASN A 46 -15.08 11.67 10.66
C ASN A 46 -15.70 10.56 9.80
N ARG A 47 -16.78 9.93 10.29
CA ARG A 47 -17.46 8.82 9.60
C ARG A 47 -18.24 9.27 8.35
N LYS A 48 -17.70 10.23 7.59
CA LYS A 48 -18.24 10.74 6.35
C LYS A 48 -17.54 10.04 5.18
N PRO A 49 -18.26 9.70 4.10
CA PRO A 49 -17.63 9.31 2.85
C PRO A 49 -16.72 10.42 2.34
N THR A 50 -15.53 10.04 1.91
CA THR A 50 -14.51 10.96 1.40
C THR A 50 -13.98 10.46 0.08
N ARG A 51 -13.42 11.38 -0.71
CA ARG A 51 -12.84 11.10 -2.03
C ARG A 51 -11.42 10.57 -2.01
N PHE A 52 -10.86 10.32 -0.83
CA PHE A 52 -9.49 9.84 -0.69
C PHE A 52 -9.46 8.39 -0.23
N LEU A 53 -8.44 7.67 -0.68
CA LEU A 53 -7.99 6.43 -0.09
C LEU A 53 -6.65 6.65 0.61
N SER A 54 -6.53 6.16 1.84
CA SER A 54 -5.28 6.15 2.60
C SER A 54 -4.40 4.99 2.16
N PHE A 55 -3.17 5.32 1.80
CA PHE A 55 -2.06 4.40 1.63
C PHE A 55 -0.98 4.72 2.66
N GLY A 56 -0.11 3.77 2.94
CA GLY A 56 1.01 3.97 3.86
C GLY A 56 2.29 3.38 3.32
N THR A 57 3.42 3.80 3.88
CA THR A 57 4.69 3.09 3.65
C THR A 57 4.59 1.65 4.12
N TRP A 58 5.52 0.80 3.69
CA TRP A 58 5.60 -0.59 4.15
C TRP A 58 5.59 -0.71 5.67
N LYS A 59 6.37 0.13 6.35
CA LYS A 59 6.44 0.21 7.81
C LYS A 59 5.06 0.46 8.42
N ARG A 60 4.32 1.45 7.92
CA ARG A 60 2.96 1.77 8.39
C ARG A 60 1.99 0.62 8.11
N ALA A 61 2.07 0.00 6.93
CA ALA A 61 1.25 -1.16 6.57
C ALA A 61 1.50 -2.35 7.51
N MET A 62 2.76 -2.64 7.85
CA MET A 62 3.11 -3.71 8.80
C MET A 62 2.67 -3.40 10.24
N GLN A 63 2.73 -2.15 10.67
CA GLN A 63 2.18 -1.74 11.97
C GLN A 63 0.66 -1.93 12.02
N ARG A 64 -0.06 -1.48 10.99
CA ARG A 64 -1.51 -1.63 10.90
C ARG A 64 -1.92 -3.10 10.81
N ARG A 65 -1.17 -3.92 10.09
CA ARG A 65 -1.34 -5.37 10.06
C ARG A 65 -1.28 -5.98 11.46
N LYS A 66 -0.24 -5.67 12.26
CA LYS A 66 -0.10 -6.18 13.64
C LYS A 66 -1.27 -5.74 14.53
N GLU A 67 -1.79 -4.53 14.34
CA GLU A 67 -3.02 -4.09 15.02
C GLU A 67 -4.23 -4.94 14.66
N LEU A 68 -4.46 -5.18 13.36
CA LEU A 68 -5.57 -6.00 12.88
C LEU A 68 -5.48 -7.44 13.40
N GLU A 69 -4.28 -8.02 13.46
CA GLU A 69 -4.08 -9.35 14.06
C GLU A 69 -4.45 -9.36 15.55
N ARG A 70 -4.06 -8.34 16.33
CA ARG A 70 -4.47 -8.21 17.74
C ARG A 70 -5.97 -8.01 17.91
N GLU A 71 -6.62 -7.39 16.93
CA GLU A 71 -8.09 -7.26 16.87
C GLU A 71 -8.79 -8.58 16.43
N GLY A 72 -8.04 -9.65 16.18
CA GLY A 72 -8.56 -10.96 15.78
C GLY A 72 -8.99 -11.02 14.31
N LYS A 73 -8.50 -10.11 13.45
CA LYS A 73 -8.75 -10.17 12.01
C LYS A 73 -7.83 -11.21 11.37
N THR A 74 -8.41 -12.08 10.55
CA THR A 74 -7.71 -13.21 9.92
C THR A 74 -7.45 -13.02 8.43
N ASP A 75 -8.35 -12.33 7.73
CA ASP A 75 -8.29 -12.14 6.27
C ASP A 75 -7.60 -10.81 5.92
N ILE A 76 -6.35 -10.66 6.36
CA ILE A 76 -5.57 -9.44 6.14
C ILE A 76 -4.83 -9.56 4.81
N VAL A 77 -4.91 -8.52 3.98
CA VAL A 77 -4.20 -8.43 2.70
C VAL A 77 -3.39 -7.14 2.66
N VAL A 78 -2.17 -7.23 2.14
CA VAL A 78 -1.28 -6.08 1.90
C VAL A 78 -1.15 -5.89 0.40
N ILE A 79 -1.57 -4.73 -0.09
CA ILE A 79 -1.54 -4.39 -1.52
C ILE A 79 -0.43 -3.38 -1.76
N ALA A 80 0.56 -3.74 -2.58
CA ALA A 80 1.59 -2.83 -3.03
C ALA A 80 1.14 -2.12 -4.31
N VAL A 81 1.28 -0.79 -4.35
CA VAL A 81 0.82 0.05 -5.44
C VAL A 81 1.94 0.96 -5.93
N TRP A 82 2.08 1.06 -7.25
CA TRP A 82 2.97 1.99 -7.93
C TRP A 82 2.32 3.36 -8.08
N VAL A 83 2.80 4.34 -7.32
CA VAL A 83 2.22 5.70 -7.29
C VAL A 83 3.04 6.73 -8.05
N GLU A 84 4.17 6.35 -8.66
CA GLU A 84 4.96 7.29 -9.46
C GLU A 84 4.15 7.80 -10.65
N HIS A 85 4.16 9.12 -10.87
CA HIS A 85 3.35 9.81 -11.89
C HIS A 85 1.82 9.67 -11.71
N LEU A 86 1.33 9.19 -10.57
CA LEU A 86 -0.09 9.24 -10.26
C LEU A 86 -0.45 10.66 -9.82
N SER A 87 -1.44 11.28 -10.48
CA SER A 87 -1.97 12.59 -10.10
C SER A 87 -2.87 12.48 -8.86
N GLY A 88 -2.95 13.56 -8.07
CA GLY A 88 -3.85 13.58 -6.91
C GLY A 88 -3.35 12.73 -5.74
N VAL A 89 -2.03 12.57 -5.60
CA VAL A 89 -1.38 11.97 -4.44
C VAL A 89 -0.89 13.08 -3.51
N TYR A 90 -1.27 13.02 -2.24
CA TYR A 90 -0.95 14.03 -1.23
C TYR A 90 -0.29 13.39 -0.01
N SER A 91 0.73 14.03 0.55
CA SER A 91 1.25 13.66 1.87
C SER A 91 0.21 14.01 2.95
N ALA A 92 -0.26 13.02 3.69
CA ALA A 92 -1.26 13.24 4.74
C ALA A 92 -0.70 14.09 5.87
N GLU A 93 0.58 13.93 6.22
CA GLU A 93 1.27 14.72 7.24
C GLU A 93 1.36 16.20 6.83
N GLU A 94 1.76 16.50 5.58
CA GLU A 94 1.85 17.88 5.10
C GLU A 94 0.48 18.56 5.08
N VAL A 95 -0.55 17.84 4.64
CA VAL A 95 -1.93 18.34 4.63
C VAL A 95 -2.42 18.56 6.07
N ALA A 96 -2.21 17.61 6.98
CA ALA A 96 -2.57 17.72 8.38
C ALA A 96 -1.89 18.92 9.05
N ALA A 97 -0.60 19.14 8.78
CA ALA A 97 0.15 20.29 9.28
C ALA A 97 -0.46 21.61 8.81
N ARG A 98 -0.83 21.71 7.52
CA ARG A 98 -1.50 22.90 6.96
C ARG A 98 -2.89 23.14 7.55
N LEU A 99 -3.59 22.08 7.97
CA LEU A 99 -4.87 22.16 8.68
C LEU A 99 -4.70 22.49 10.18
N GLY A 100 -3.47 22.66 10.67
CA GLY A 100 -3.17 23.00 12.06
C GLY A 100 -3.25 21.82 13.02
N TYR A 101 -3.12 20.58 12.53
CA TYR A 101 -3.06 19.40 13.40
C TYR A 101 -1.80 19.50 14.27
N SER A 102 -1.90 19.08 15.53
CA SER A 102 -0.82 19.21 16.50
C SER A 102 -0.78 18.05 17.47
N ASP A 103 0.43 17.56 17.71
CA ASP A 103 0.69 16.50 18.69
C ASP A 103 0.39 16.95 20.12
N THR A 104 0.50 18.25 20.42
CA THR A 104 0.23 18.83 21.74
C THR A 104 -1.21 19.31 21.92
N GLY A 105 -2.02 19.36 20.87
CA GLY A 105 -3.41 19.82 20.93
C GLY A 105 -4.32 18.96 21.84
N LEU A 106 -5.49 19.47 22.23
CA LEU A 106 -6.45 18.69 23.03
C LEU A 106 -7.29 17.73 22.19
N ASP A 107 -7.48 18.00 20.90
CA ASP A 107 -8.24 17.14 20.00
C ASP A 107 -7.46 15.86 19.68
N ARG A 108 -7.97 14.72 20.14
CA ARG A 108 -7.36 13.39 19.95
C ARG A 108 -7.44 12.88 18.52
N ARG A 109 -8.31 13.46 17.68
CA ARG A 109 -8.47 13.10 16.26
C ARG A 109 -7.62 13.96 15.33
N ARG A 110 -7.03 15.05 15.84
CA ARG A 110 -6.23 15.99 15.05
C ARG A 110 -4.78 15.97 15.49
N LYS A 111 -4.18 14.78 15.49
CA LYS A 111 -2.78 14.56 15.86
C LYS A 111 -1.93 14.39 14.62
N LEU A 112 -0.81 15.12 14.55
CA LEU A 112 0.07 15.08 13.39
C LEU A 112 0.74 13.71 13.26
N TRP A 113 1.18 13.13 14.37
CA TRP A 113 1.83 11.81 14.41
C TRP A 113 0.97 10.68 13.83
N GLN A 114 -0.36 10.82 13.80
CA GLN A 114 -1.27 9.82 13.23
C GLN A 114 -1.15 9.71 11.71
N HIS A 115 -0.66 10.77 11.04
CA HIS A 115 -0.60 10.88 9.58
C HIS A 115 0.81 10.79 9.01
N ARG A 116 1.81 10.49 9.86
CA ARG A 116 3.16 10.14 9.40
C ARG A 116 3.12 8.90 8.53
N ASP A 117 3.92 8.92 7.48
CA ASP A 117 4.05 7.82 6.52
C ASP A 117 2.71 7.45 5.83
N GLU A 118 1.74 8.35 5.81
CA GLU A 118 0.43 8.19 5.15
C GLU A 118 0.33 9.09 3.90
N TYR A 119 -0.24 8.51 2.85
CA TYR A 119 -0.48 9.18 1.56
C TYR A 119 -1.97 9.08 1.21
N LEU A 120 -2.53 10.18 0.75
CA LEU A 120 -3.91 10.26 0.29
C LEU A 120 -3.92 10.21 -1.22
N VAL A 121 -4.69 9.28 -1.79
CA VAL A 121 -4.91 9.19 -3.24
C VAL A 121 -6.34 9.60 -3.54
N GLU A 122 -6.51 10.67 -4.31
CA GLU A 122 -7.83 11.14 -4.77
C GLU A 122 -8.42 10.17 -5.80
N GLY A 123 -9.68 9.78 -5.63
CA GLY A 123 -10.39 8.85 -6.52
C GLY A 123 -9.96 7.38 -6.34
N GLY A 124 -8.70 7.16 -5.95
CA GLY A 124 -8.11 5.86 -5.71
C GLY A 124 -7.26 5.37 -6.87
N ILE A 125 -7.19 4.06 -7.06
CA ILE A 125 -6.38 3.37 -8.06
C ILE A 125 -7.32 2.69 -9.06
N VAL A 126 -7.28 3.13 -10.33
CA VAL A 126 -8.07 2.51 -11.40
C VAL A 126 -7.42 1.19 -11.82
N ALA A 127 -8.24 0.16 -12.07
CA ALA A 127 -7.78 -1.20 -12.37
C ALA A 127 -6.95 -1.32 -13.66
N ASP A 128 -7.28 -0.52 -14.67
CA ASP A 128 -6.69 -0.53 -16.01
C ASP A 128 -5.34 0.19 -16.10
N GLU A 129 -4.92 0.88 -15.04
CA GLU A 129 -3.59 1.51 -14.99
C GLU A 129 -2.48 0.54 -14.56
N TYR A 130 -2.80 -0.73 -14.25
CA TYR A 130 -1.83 -1.76 -13.83
C TYR A 130 -0.89 -1.30 -12.70
N ARG A 131 -1.44 -0.46 -11.80
CA ARG A 131 -0.73 0.16 -10.68
C ARG A 131 -0.54 -0.78 -9.50
N VAL A 132 -1.37 -1.81 -9.37
CA VAL A 132 -1.21 -2.84 -8.35
C VAL A 132 -0.02 -3.71 -8.74
N LEU A 133 1.04 -3.62 -7.94
CA LEU A 133 2.26 -4.40 -8.15
C LEU A 133 2.10 -5.79 -7.58
N ALA A 134 1.61 -5.89 -6.34
CA ALA A 134 1.55 -7.16 -5.67
C ALA A 134 0.44 -7.20 -4.63
N ILE A 135 -0.12 -8.38 -4.42
CA ILE A 135 -1.11 -8.63 -3.38
C ILE A 135 -0.60 -9.75 -2.49
N PHE A 136 -0.30 -9.42 -1.24
CA PHE A 136 0.24 -10.37 -0.28
C PHE A 136 -0.81 -10.75 0.75
N GLU A 137 -0.94 -12.05 1.02
CA GLU A 137 -1.67 -12.52 2.20
C GLU A 137 -0.91 -12.10 3.46
N GLY A 138 -1.47 -11.14 4.20
CA GLY A 138 -0.84 -10.51 5.36
C GLY A 138 -0.95 -11.31 6.66
N GLY A 139 -1.11 -12.63 6.62
CA GLY A 139 -1.26 -13.46 7.81
C GLY A 139 0.06 -14.06 8.33
N GLY A 140 0.06 -14.49 9.59
CA GLY A 140 1.05 -15.41 10.17
C GLY A 140 2.33 -14.78 10.74
N PRO A 141 3.18 -15.52 11.46
CA PRO A 141 4.39 -14.97 12.07
C PRO A 141 5.36 -14.39 11.03
N GLU A 142 6.25 -13.50 11.47
CA GLU A 142 7.36 -13.05 10.62
C GLU A 142 8.33 -14.20 10.33
N ARG A 143 8.82 -14.27 9.09
CA ARG A 143 9.86 -15.21 8.65
C ARG A 143 10.99 -14.48 7.96
N ASN A 144 12.21 -14.97 8.12
CA ASN A 144 13.36 -14.47 7.38
C ASN A 144 13.25 -14.88 5.91
N VAL A 145 13.59 -13.96 5.02
CA VAL A 145 13.72 -14.18 3.58
C VAL A 145 14.96 -13.48 3.07
N VAL A 146 15.45 -13.96 1.94
CA VAL A 146 16.54 -13.35 1.19
C VAL A 146 15.99 -12.95 -0.18
N PHE A 147 16.20 -11.68 -0.53
CA PHE A 147 16.05 -11.15 -1.87
C PHE A 147 17.43 -11.11 -2.51
N ALA A 148 17.68 -12.02 -3.45
CA ALA A 148 18.99 -12.16 -4.08
C ALA A 148 18.91 -12.03 -5.60
N CYS A 149 19.85 -11.26 -6.16
CA CYS A 149 20.17 -11.24 -7.58
C CYS A 149 21.69 -11.01 -7.75
N PRO A 150 22.25 -11.00 -8.97
CA PRO A 150 23.67 -10.73 -9.16
C PRO A 150 24.16 -9.37 -8.62
N PHE A 151 23.24 -8.42 -8.36
CA PHE A 151 23.58 -7.06 -7.93
C PHE A 151 23.44 -6.82 -6.42
N TYR A 152 22.61 -7.61 -5.72
CA TYR A 152 22.42 -7.48 -4.28
C TYR A 152 21.95 -8.78 -3.65
N ASP A 153 22.23 -8.92 -2.36
CA ASP A 153 21.75 -9.98 -1.47
C ASP A 153 21.27 -9.29 -0.19
N ILE A 154 19.95 -9.24 0.01
CA ILE A 154 19.33 -8.50 1.11
C ILE A 154 18.43 -9.43 1.91
N SER A 155 18.78 -9.60 3.18
CA SER A 155 17.97 -10.34 4.15
C SER A 155 16.99 -9.43 4.88
N THR A 156 15.75 -9.88 5.03
CA THR A 156 14.72 -9.15 5.82
C THR A 156 13.66 -10.11 6.36
N THR A 157 12.68 -9.57 7.10
CA THR A 157 11.52 -10.32 7.58
C THR A 157 10.24 -9.93 6.84
N ILE A 158 9.46 -10.94 6.45
CA ILE A 158 8.11 -10.75 5.89
C ILE A 158 7.10 -11.66 6.60
N PRO A 159 5.80 -11.37 6.55
CA PRO A 159 4.77 -12.28 7.07
C PRO A 159 4.83 -13.66 6.41
N SER A 160 4.65 -14.74 7.17
CA SER A 160 4.73 -16.09 6.62
C SER A 160 3.63 -16.43 5.62
N GLY A 161 2.50 -15.71 5.69
CA GLY A 161 1.41 -15.79 4.72
C GLY A 161 1.81 -15.24 3.34
N PHE A 162 2.85 -14.41 3.25
CA PHE A 162 3.32 -13.95 1.95
C PHE A 162 3.79 -15.13 1.10
N PHE A 163 3.26 -15.18 -0.13
CA PHE A 163 3.53 -16.20 -1.14
C PHE A 163 3.13 -17.62 -0.66
N PRO A 164 1.83 -17.86 -0.37
CA PRO A 164 1.38 -19.16 0.11
C PRO A 164 1.65 -20.22 -0.96
N GLY A 165 2.34 -21.30 -0.57
CA GLY A 165 2.71 -22.40 -1.48
C GLY A 165 3.81 -22.09 -2.49
N ARG A 166 4.29 -20.83 -2.57
CA ARG A 166 5.43 -20.41 -3.38
C ARG A 166 6.58 -20.04 -2.45
N ARG A 167 7.30 -21.08 -2.03
CA ARG A 167 8.51 -20.95 -1.23
C ARG A 167 9.69 -21.24 -2.14
N SER A 168 9.98 -20.30 -3.04
CA SER A 168 11.25 -20.35 -3.75
C SER A 168 12.39 -20.19 -2.74
N ASN A 169 13.59 -20.65 -3.11
CA ASN A 169 14.78 -20.38 -2.31
C ASN A 169 15.18 -18.89 -2.35
N ASN A 170 14.61 -18.11 -3.27
CA ASN A 170 14.88 -16.71 -3.49
C ASN A 170 13.58 -15.91 -3.58
N ALA A 171 13.18 -15.25 -2.49
CA ALA A 171 11.90 -14.52 -2.41
C ALA A 171 11.76 -13.41 -3.46
N LEU A 172 12.84 -13.04 -4.14
CA LEU A 172 12.81 -12.12 -5.27
C LEU A 172 12.02 -12.68 -6.46
N GLU A 173 12.16 -13.99 -6.74
CA GLU A 173 11.41 -14.67 -7.80
C GLU A 173 9.91 -14.66 -7.51
N ASP A 174 9.54 -14.80 -6.23
CA ASP A 174 8.14 -14.76 -5.80
C ASP A 174 7.55 -13.34 -5.99
N ILE A 175 8.31 -12.28 -5.71
CA ILE A 175 7.93 -10.89 -6.02
C ILE A 175 7.79 -10.69 -7.54
N GLU A 176 8.75 -11.16 -8.32
CA GLU A 176 8.71 -11.02 -9.79
C GLU A 176 7.48 -11.68 -10.39
N TYR A 177 7.17 -12.88 -9.94
CA TYR A 177 6.00 -13.61 -10.40
C TYR A 177 4.72 -12.85 -10.02
N GLU A 178 4.63 -12.34 -8.80
CA GLU A 178 3.47 -11.59 -8.34
C GLU A 178 3.27 -10.32 -9.18
N ILE A 179 4.33 -9.53 -9.39
CA ILE A 179 4.32 -8.35 -10.26
C ILE A 179 3.90 -8.70 -11.68
N TYR A 180 4.48 -9.75 -12.25
CA TYR A 180 4.14 -10.21 -13.59
C TYR A 180 2.67 -10.63 -13.68
N SER A 181 2.13 -11.29 -12.65
CA SER A 181 0.74 -11.76 -12.64
C SER A 181 -0.30 -10.63 -12.64
N HIS A 182 0.04 -9.46 -12.08
CA HIS A 182 -0.86 -8.29 -12.04
C HIS A 182 -0.61 -7.28 -13.16
N SER A 183 0.63 -7.12 -13.61
CA SER A 183 0.99 -6.11 -14.62
C SER A 183 1.19 -6.67 -16.02
N GLY A 184 1.37 -7.99 -16.16
CA GLY A 184 1.74 -8.65 -17.42
C GLY A 184 3.18 -8.37 -17.89
N VAL A 185 3.97 -7.62 -17.12
CA VAL A 185 5.32 -7.18 -17.49
C VAL A 185 6.30 -7.53 -16.38
N ARG A 186 7.47 -8.06 -16.77
CA ARG A 186 8.62 -8.17 -15.86
C ARG A 186 9.34 -6.83 -15.84
N ASP A 187 9.24 -6.12 -14.72
CA ASP A 187 9.80 -4.78 -14.55
C ASP A 187 10.74 -4.78 -13.33
N ASP A 188 12.04 -4.88 -13.61
CA ASP A 188 13.09 -4.93 -12.59
C ASP A 188 13.11 -3.67 -11.71
N MET A 189 12.75 -2.51 -12.26
CA MET A 189 12.68 -1.26 -11.51
C MET A 189 11.57 -1.34 -10.46
N LYS A 190 10.36 -1.72 -10.88
CA LYS A 190 9.22 -1.88 -9.95
C LYS A 190 9.49 -2.97 -8.91
N ARG A 191 10.12 -4.08 -9.32
CA ARG A 191 10.57 -5.14 -8.41
C ARG A 191 11.50 -4.57 -7.36
N ASP A 192 12.58 -3.92 -7.76
CA ASP A 192 13.61 -3.46 -6.84
C ASP A 192 13.13 -2.31 -5.95
N GLU A 193 12.24 -1.44 -6.45
CA GLU A 193 11.55 -0.44 -5.61
C GLU A 193 10.62 -1.08 -4.57
N LEU A 194 9.94 -2.18 -4.91
CA LEU A 194 9.17 -2.93 -3.93
C LEU A 194 10.06 -3.58 -2.87
N VAL A 195 11.20 -4.17 -3.27
CA VAL A 195 12.18 -4.73 -2.31
C VAL A 195 12.75 -3.62 -1.41
N LYS A 196 13.05 -2.43 -1.96
CA LYS A 196 13.45 -1.25 -1.17
C LYS A 196 12.40 -0.88 -0.13
N ALA A 197 11.14 -0.82 -0.54
CA ALA A 197 10.04 -0.50 0.36
C ALA A 197 9.91 -1.55 1.48
N ILE A 198 9.98 -2.85 1.15
CA ILE A 198 9.88 -3.95 2.11
C ILE A 198 11.01 -3.91 3.14
N THR A 199 12.24 -3.73 2.66
CA THR A 199 13.45 -3.77 3.50
C THR A 199 13.62 -2.50 4.34
N GLY A 200 13.01 -1.39 3.92
CA GLY A 200 13.04 -0.11 4.65
C GLY A 200 14.42 0.52 4.76
N ASN A 201 15.41 0.04 3.99
CA ASN A 201 16.76 0.55 4.03
C ASN A 201 17.31 0.83 2.62
N PRO A 202 17.36 2.10 2.19
CA PRO A 202 17.84 2.47 0.87
C PRO A 202 19.35 2.27 0.69
N GLN A 203 20.13 2.09 1.78
CA GLN A 203 21.60 1.98 1.72
C GLN A 203 22.09 0.67 1.11
N PHE A 204 21.24 -0.37 1.03
CA PHE A 204 21.64 -1.67 0.51
C PHE A 204 21.45 -1.83 -1.01
N PHE A 205 20.92 -0.82 -1.69
CA PHE A 205 20.65 -0.90 -3.11
C PHE A 205 21.73 -0.19 -3.91
N PRO A 206 22.41 -0.88 -4.84
CA PRO A 206 23.27 -0.20 -5.79
C PRO A 206 22.44 0.77 -6.64
N THR A 207 23.09 1.84 -7.14
CA THR A 207 22.47 2.71 -8.15
C THR A 207 22.36 1.93 -9.45
N ILE A 208 21.24 1.25 -9.66
CA ILE A 208 20.95 0.51 -10.89
C ILE A 208 20.34 1.49 -11.89
N ARG A 209 20.95 1.60 -13.07
CA ARG A 209 20.37 2.35 -14.20
C ARG A 209 19.47 1.42 -14.99
N TYR A 210 18.16 1.57 -14.84
CA TYR A 210 17.20 0.88 -15.69
C TYR A 210 17.07 1.60 -17.03
N LYS A 211 17.05 0.85 -18.13
CA LYS A 211 16.63 1.38 -19.43
C LYS A 211 15.09 1.39 -19.44
N TYR A 212 14.48 2.56 -19.64
CA TYR A 212 13.03 2.63 -19.82
C TYR A 212 12.61 1.84 -21.07
N PRO A 213 11.61 0.95 -20.97
CA PRO A 213 11.01 0.35 -22.16
C PRO A 213 10.40 1.48 -23.02
N GLY A 214 10.90 1.68 -24.23
CA GLY A 214 10.36 2.66 -25.20
C GLY A 214 11.29 3.80 -25.61
N GLN A 215 12.50 3.91 -25.05
CA GLN A 215 13.52 4.78 -25.67
C GLN A 215 14.09 4.09 -26.91
N SER A 216 13.56 4.45 -28.08
CA SER A 216 14.24 4.19 -29.35
C SER A 216 15.43 5.14 -29.46
N GLU A 217 16.63 4.58 -29.59
CA GLU A 217 17.81 5.34 -30.00
C GLU A 217 17.57 5.85 -31.43
N THR A 218 17.15 7.10 -31.57
CA THR A 218 17.38 7.83 -32.81
C THR A 218 18.85 8.28 -32.78
N LEU A 219 19.73 7.41 -33.27
CA LEU A 219 21.06 7.82 -33.71
C LEU A 219 20.87 8.66 -34.97
N GLY A 220 20.72 9.96 -34.78
CA GLY A 220 20.79 10.96 -35.84
C GLY A 220 22.23 11.13 -36.29
N SER A 221 22.49 10.64 -37.51
CA SER A 221 23.48 11.05 -38.53
C SER A 221 24.94 11.24 -38.13
#